data_AF-A0A955PC98-F1
#
_entry.id   AF-A0A955PC98-F1
#
_cell.length_a   1.000
_cell.length_b   1.000
_cell.length_c   1.000
_cell.angle_alpha   90.00
_cell.angle_beta   90.00
_cell.angle_gamma   90.00
#
_symmetry.space_group_name_H-M   'P 1'
#
loop_
_entity.id
_entity.type
_entity.pdbx_description
1 polymer ?
#
loop_
_entity_poly.entity_id
_entity_poly.type
_entity_poly.pdbx_seq_one_letter_code
_entity_poly.pdbx_strand_id
1 'polypeptide(L)' 'MPPRIIKDLQELETLVGQEVATSDWIEITQERVNQFAEATGDFQWIHLDPDRCAKESP' A
#
# COMPACT_ATOMS: atom_id res chain seq x y z
N MET A 1 3.33 -12.40 11.36
CA MET A 1 4.46 -13.35 11.48
C MET A 1 5.59 -12.68 12.26
N PRO A 2 6.39 -13.40 13.06
CA PRO A 2 7.55 -12.77 13.71
C PRO A 2 8.53 -12.23 12.65
N PRO A 3 9.17 -11.08 12.89
CA PRO A 3 10.06 -10.47 11.91
C PRO A 3 11.27 -11.37 11.65
N ARG A 4 11.56 -11.63 10.37
CA ARG A 4 12.78 -12.31 9.95
C ARG A 4 13.92 -11.29 9.93
N ILE A 5 14.94 -11.53 10.74
CA ILE A 5 16.16 -10.72 10.75
C ILE A 5 17.16 -11.37 9.79
N ILE A 6 17.57 -10.61 8.78
CA ILE A 6 18.59 -11.00 7.81
C ILE A 6 19.86 -10.26 8.19
N LYS A 7 20.94 -11.00 8.46
CA LYS A 7 22.10 -10.50 9.19
C LYS A 7 23.07 -9.72 8.31
N ASP A 8 23.18 -10.12 7.05
CA ASP A 8 24.09 -9.54 6.07
C ASP A 8 23.58 -9.70 4.63
N LEU A 9 24.34 -9.15 3.68
CA LEU A 9 23.98 -9.20 2.26
C LEU A 9 24.12 -10.59 1.66
N GLN A 10 25.05 -11.41 2.17
CA GLN A 10 25.24 -12.78 1.69
C GLN A 10 24.03 -13.65 2.02
N GLU A 11 23.44 -13.48 3.20
CA GLU A 11 22.23 -14.20 3.60
C GLU A 11 21.04 -13.86 2.67
N LEU A 12 20.94 -12.62 2.15
CA LEU A 12 19.88 -12.22 1.22
C LEU A 12 19.90 -13.04 -0.08
N GLU A 13 21.08 -13.32 -0.63
CA GLU A 13 21.20 -14.06 -1.89
C GLU A 13 20.56 -15.45 -1.79
N THR A 14 20.63 -16.07 -0.62
CA THR A 14 20.04 -17.40 -0.38
C THR A 14 18.51 -17.41 -0.42
N LEU A 15 17.87 -16.23 -0.37
CA LEU A 15 16.41 -16.08 -0.31
C LEU A 15 15.77 -15.82 -1.68
N VAL A 16 16.56 -15.73 -2.75
CA VAL A 16 16.03 -15.53 -4.11
C VAL A 16 15.06 -16.66 -4.46
N GLY A 17 13.85 -16.28 -4.87
CA GLY A 17 12.78 -17.21 -5.20
C GLY A 17 11.97 -17.74 -4.01
N GLN A 18 12.25 -17.30 -2.78
CA GLN A 18 11.49 -17.66 -1.59
C GLN A 18 10.58 -16.51 -1.14
N GLU A 19 9.44 -16.85 -0.53
CA GLU A 19 8.66 -15.88 0.23
C GLU A 19 9.39 -15.53 1.53
N VAL A 20 9.65 -14.23 1.75
CA VAL A 20 10.48 -13.77 2.88
C VAL A 20 9.64 -13.41 4.10
N ALA A 21 8.56 -12.65 3.89
CA ALA A 21 7.59 -12.29 4.91
C ALA A 21 6.34 -11.69 4.25
N THR A 22 5.22 -11.75 4.97
CA THR A 22 4.01 -10.96 4.71
C THR A 22 3.83 -9.93 5.82
N SER A 23 3.37 -8.74 5.46
CA SER A 23 2.97 -7.74 6.45
C SER A 23 1.61 -8.11 7.04
N ASP A 24 1.29 -7.50 8.17
CA ASP A 24 -0.09 -7.46 8.61
C ASP A 24 -0.94 -6.61 7.64
N TRP A 25 -2.26 -6.81 7.69
CA TRP A 25 -3.19 -5.97 6.96
C TRP A 25 -3.13 -4.54 7.45
N ILE A 26 -3.24 -3.59 6.52
CA ILE A 26 -3.35 -2.18 6.81
C ILE A 26 -4.73 -1.67 6.38
N GLU A 27 -5.33 -0.83 7.22
CA GLU A 27 -6.57 -0.14 6.84
C GLU A 27 -6.24 1.03 5.91
N ILE A 28 -6.96 1.08 4.78
CA ILE A 28 -6.89 2.21 3.84
C ILE A 28 -8.04 3.15 4.16
N THR A 29 -7.73 4.23 4.87
CA THR A 29 -8.69 5.26 5.24
C THR A 29 -8.82 6.31 4.14
N GLN A 30 -9.95 7.02 4.11
CA GLN A 30 -10.15 8.15 3.20
C GLN A 30 -9.07 9.23 3.38
N GLU A 31 -8.62 9.47 4.61
CA GLU A 31 -7.56 10.44 4.89
C GLU A 31 -6.23 10.09 4.19
N ARG A 32 -5.87 8.80 4.15
CA ARG A 32 -4.67 8.35 3.42
C ARG A 32 -4.81 8.58 1.91
N VAL A 33 -6.01 8.37 1.37
CA VAL A 33 -6.31 8.62 -0.05
C VAL A 33 -6.21 10.12 -0.36
N ASN A 34 -6.77 10.97 0.51
CA ASN A 34 -6.69 12.43 0.37
C ASN A 34 -5.23 12.92 0.38
N GLN A 35 -4.42 12.46 1.33
CA GLN A 35 -3.00 12.82 1.41
C GLN A 35 -2.20 12.35 0.18
N PHE A 36 -2.57 11.18 -0.37
CA PHE A 36 -1.95 10.70 -1.61
C PHE A 36 -2.29 11.60 -2.80
N ALA A 37 -3.54 12.06 -2.91
CA ALA A 37 -3.96 13.02 -3.93
C ALA A 37 -3.19 14.35 -3.79
N GLU A 38 -3.04 14.87 -2.58
CA GLU A 38 -2.24 16.07 -2.31
C GLU A 38 -0.78 15.92 -2.71
N ALA A 39 -0.18 14.76 -2.42
CA ALA A 39 1.23 14.48 -2.70
C ALA A 39 1.51 14.29 -4.20
N THR A 40 0.57 13.71 -4.94
CA THR A 40 0.75 13.37 -6.36
C THR A 40 0.12 14.38 -7.31
N GLY A 41 -0.77 15.24 -6.80
CA GLY A 41 -1.61 16.11 -7.62
C GLY A 41 -2.76 15.39 -8.31
N ASP A 42 -3.02 14.12 -7.97
CA ASP A 42 -4.12 13.33 -8.53
C ASP A 42 -5.41 13.58 -7.76
N PHE A 43 -6.15 14.60 -8.19
CA PHE A 43 -7.44 14.96 -7.62
C PHE A 43 -8.63 14.39 -8.41
N GLN A 44 -8.48 13.22 -9.05
CA GLN A 44 -9.63 12.59 -9.71
C GLN A 44 -10.77 12.35 -8.71
N TRP A 45 -11.99 12.73 -9.11
CA TRP A 45 -13.17 12.70 -8.25
C TRP A 45 -13.48 11.31 -7.69
N ILE A 46 -13.10 10.23 -8.39
CA ILE A 46 -13.26 8.85 -7.92
C ILE A 46 -12.53 8.58 -6.60
N HIS A 47 -11.49 9.36 -6.28
CA HIS A 47 -10.71 9.24 -5.06
C HIS A 47 -11.24 10.11 -3.91
N LEU A 48 -11.87 11.24 -4.22
CA LEU A 48 -12.11 12.34 -3.27
C LEU A 48 -13.58 12.69 -3.07
N ASP A 49 -14.47 12.24 -3.94
CA ASP A 49 -15.91 12.46 -3.85
C ASP A 49 -16.63 11.11 -3.68
N PRO A 50 -16.86 10.65 -2.44
CA PRO A 50 -17.50 9.35 -2.19
C PRO A 50 -18.93 9.26 -2.74
N ASP A 51 -19.69 10.35 -2.66
CA ASP A 51 -21.09 10.38 -3.09
C ASP A 51 -21.20 10.25 -4.61
N ARG A 52 -20.31 10.93 -5.34
CA ARG A 52 -20.23 10.79 -6.79
C ARG A 52 -19.64 9.44 -7.19
N CYS A 53 -18.60 8.99 -6.49
CA CYS A 53 -17.98 7.67 -6.70
C CYS A 53 -19.02 6.55 -6.62
N ALA A 54 -19.85 6.54 -5.57
CA ALA A 54 -20.91 5.54 -5.40
C ALA A 54 -21.99 5.55 -6.51
N LYS A 55 -22.15 6.67 -7.23
CA LYS A 55 -23.19 6.83 -8.28
C LYS A 55 -22.67 6.64 -9.70
N GLU A 56 -21.45 7.09 -9.96
CA GLU A 56 -20.92 7.28 -11.31
C GLU A 56 -19.68 6.43 -11.60
N SER A 57 -19.06 5.79 -10.60
CA SER A 57 -17.93 4.90 -10.84
C SER A 57 -18.35 3.72 -11.76
N PRO A 58 -17.50 3.29 -12.72
CA PRO A 58 -17.75 2.11 -13.55
C PRO A 58 -17.98 0.81 -12.76
#